data_AF-A0A931MG58-F1
#
_entry.id   AF-A0A931MG58-F1
#
_cell.length_a   1.000
_cell.length_b   1.000
_cell.length_c   1.000
_cell.angle_alpha   90.00
_cell.angle_beta   90.00
_cell.angle_gamma   90.00
#
_symmetry.space_group_name_H-M   'P 1'
#
loop_
_entity.id
_entity.type
_entity.pdbx_description
1 polymer ?
#
loop_
_entity_poly.entity_id
_entity_poly.type
_entity_poly.pdbx_seq_one_letter_code
_entity_poly.pdbx_strand_id
1 'polypeptide(L)'
;MDTHQISTAAIDLVGKFGHGAHQVIDLYREGGERAKAGLEARWDAAFEQSKPQLTAETRKNAARARKAFSAFYAKTLAMSASGAEVAVDTFVGATVTAIARATDFAEAALRKTA
;
A
#
# COMPACT_ATOMS: atom_id res chain seq x y z
N MET A 1 27.66 16.97 19.09
CA MET A 1 26.79 15.89 18.58
C MET A 1 27.72 14.85 18.00
N ASP A 2 27.69 13.63 18.51
CA ASP A 2 28.55 12.55 18.04
C ASP A 2 27.87 11.73 16.92
N THR A 3 28.62 10.82 16.30
CA THR A 3 28.15 9.97 15.19
C THR A 3 26.90 9.17 15.57
N HIS A 4 26.78 8.75 16.83
CA HIS A 4 25.66 7.97 17.33
C HIS A 4 24.37 8.80 17.42
N GLN A 5 24.47 10.06 17.85
CA GLN A 5 23.32 10.98 17.87
C GLN A 5 22.81 11.29 16.46
N ILE A 6 23.73 11.48 15.50
CA ILE A 6 23.37 11.71 14.09
C ILE A 6 22.70 10.48 13.48
N SER A 7 23.26 9.29 13.69
CA SER A 7 22.70 8.05 13.13
C SER A 7 21.33 7.73 13.72
N THR A 8 21.14 7.95 15.01
CA THR A 8 19.83 7.81 15.69
C THR A 8 18.79 8.75 15.09
N ALA A 9 19.13 10.03 14.90
CA ALA A 9 18.23 11.00 14.29
C ALA A 9 17.88 10.63 12.82
N ALA A 10 18.85 10.12 12.07
CA ALA A 10 18.64 9.68 10.69
C ALA A 10 17.71 8.44 10.63
N ILE A 11 17.91 7.47 11.52
CA ILE A 11 17.04 6.28 11.63
C ILE A 11 15.61 6.70 12.00
N ASP A 12 15.43 7.60 12.96
CA ASP A 12 14.12 8.13 13.35
C ASP A 12 13.41 8.83 12.18
N LEU A 13 14.14 9.65 11.40
CA LEU A 13 13.59 10.29 10.21
C LEU A 13 13.10 9.27 9.17
N VAL A 14 13.89 8.24 8.90
CA VAL A 14 13.51 7.16 7.96
C VAL A 14 12.30 6.39 8.49
N GLY A 15 12.24 6.14 9.81
CA GLY A 15 11.08 5.53 10.45
C GLY A 15 9.80 6.36 10.29
N LYS A 16 9.89 7.67 10.49
CA LYS A 16 8.77 8.61 10.27
C LYS A 16 8.31 8.63 8.81
N PHE A 17 9.24 8.57 7.87
CA PHE A 17 8.90 8.41 6.45
C PHE A 17 8.12 7.12 6.21
N GLY A 18 8.62 5.98 6.72
CA GLY A 18 7.93 4.70 6.61
C GLY A 18 6.50 4.74 7.17
N HIS A 19 6.33 5.32 8.36
CA HIS A 19 5.01 5.49 8.97
C HIS A 19 4.06 6.34 8.13
N GLY A 20 4.54 7.49 7.62
CA GLY A 20 3.74 8.35 6.75
C GLY A 20 3.37 7.67 5.44
N ALA A 21 4.28 6.90 4.85
CA ALA A 21 4.00 6.12 3.64
C ALA A 21 2.93 5.05 3.88
N HIS A 22 3.00 4.31 4.99
CA HIS A 22 1.96 3.36 5.39
C HIS A 22 0.58 4.01 5.56
N GLN A 23 0.50 5.17 6.22
CA GLN A 23 -0.77 5.91 6.34
C GLN A 23 -1.36 6.28 4.97
N VAL A 24 -0.53 6.67 4.01
CA VAL A 24 -0.99 7.00 2.65
C VAL A 24 -1.47 5.75 1.91
N ILE A 25 -0.78 4.61 2.06
CA ILE A 25 -1.19 3.34 1.47
C ILE A 25 -2.53 2.87 2.04
N ASP A 26 -2.71 3.01 3.35
CA ASP A 26 -3.97 2.70 4.03
C ASP A 26 -5.11 3.57 3.53
N LEU A 27 -4.88 4.87 3.39
CA LEU A 27 -5.87 5.79 2.84
C LEU A 27 -6.21 5.46 1.38
N TYR A 28 -5.21 5.11 0.57
CA TYR A 28 -5.42 4.66 -0.80
C TYR A 28 -6.29 3.39 -0.86
N ARG A 29 -5.99 2.40 -0.02
CA ARG A 29 -6.76 1.15 0.09
C ARG A 29 -8.19 1.43 0.53
N GLU A 30 -8.40 2.22 1.57
CA GLU A 30 -9.74 2.58 2.05
C GLU A 30 -10.52 3.35 0.98
N GLY A 31 -9.88 4.32 0.31
CA GLY A 31 -10.48 5.07 -0.79
C GLY A 31 -10.90 4.17 -1.96
N GLY A 32 -10.06 3.21 -2.33
CA GLY A 32 -10.37 2.21 -3.35
C GLY A 32 -11.57 1.33 -2.98
N GLU A 33 -11.67 0.88 -1.73
CA GLU A 33 -12.81 0.09 -1.26
C GLU A 33 -14.12 0.90 -1.29
N ARG A 34 -14.07 2.18 -0.91
CA ARG A 34 -15.22 3.09 -1.05
C ARG A 34 -15.62 3.27 -2.52
N ALA A 35 -14.65 3.44 -3.42
CA ALA A 35 -14.91 3.54 -4.85
C ALA A 35 -15.56 2.26 -5.42
N LYS A 36 -15.06 1.08 -5.02
CA LYS A 36 -15.67 -0.22 -5.35
C LYS A 36 -17.12 -0.30 -4.89
N ALA A 37 -17.40 0.04 -3.64
CA ALA A 37 -18.76 0.02 -3.10
C ALA A 37 -19.70 0.96 -3.86
N GLY A 38 -19.23 2.16 -4.23
CA GLY A 38 -20.00 3.10 -5.05
C GLY A 38 -20.30 2.58 -6.45
N LEU A 39 -19.32 1.96 -7.10
CA LEU A 39 -19.49 1.33 -8.42
C LEU A 39 -20.45 0.14 -8.37
N GLU A 40 -20.35 -0.68 -7.33
CA GLU A 40 -21.26 -1.79 -7.06
C GLU A 40 -22.70 -1.30 -6.88
N ALA A 41 -22.94 -0.29 -6.06
CA ALA A 41 -24.26 0.28 -5.86
C ALA A 41 -24.84 0.84 -7.17
N ARG A 42 -24.03 1.56 -7.95
CA ARG A 42 -24.44 2.11 -9.25
C ARG A 42 -24.77 1.00 -10.26
N TRP A 43 -23.99 -0.09 -10.28
CA TRP A 43 -24.28 -1.25 -11.10
C TRP A 43 -25.62 -1.88 -10.72
N ASP A 44 -25.87 -2.12 -9.42
CA ASP A 44 -27.11 -2.75 -8.97
C ASP A 44 -28.34 -1.92 -9.32
N ALA A 45 -28.26 -0.59 -9.12
CA ALA A 45 -29.33 0.31 -9.49
C ALA A 45 -29.64 0.25 -11.00
N ALA A 46 -28.61 0.31 -11.85
CA ALA A 46 -28.78 0.22 -13.30
C ALA A 46 -29.28 -1.16 -13.75
N PHE A 47 -28.82 -2.22 -13.09
CA PHE A 47 -29.22 -3.58 -13.37
C PHE A 47 -30.70 -3.80 -13.05
N GLU A 48 -31.19 -3.34 -11.88
CA GLU A 48 -32.60 -3.46 -11.52
C GLU A 48 -33.51 -2.66 -12.45
N GLN A 49 -33.10 -1.46 -12.88
CA GLN A 49 -33.86 -0.66 -13.87
C GLN A 49 -33.96 -1.37 -15.23
N SER A 50 -32.90 -2.05 -15.64
CA SER A 50 -32.81 -2.71 -16.95
C SER A 50 -33.44 -4.12 -16.92
N LYS A 51 -33.56 -4.74 -15.74
CA LYS A 51 -33.99 -6.12 -15.51
C LYS A 51 -35.27 -6.55 -16.26
N PRO A 52 -36.33 -5.72 -16.37
CA PRO A 52 -37.56 -6.10 -17.09
C PRO A 52 -37.35 -6.30 -18.59
N GLN A 53 -36.32 -5.66 -19.16
CA GLN A 53 -36.02 -5.68 -20.59
C GLN A 53 -35.02 -6.79 -20.97
N LEU A 54 -34.49 -7.52 -19.98
CA LEU A 54 -33.45 -8.51 -20.17
C LEU A 54 -33.99 -9.94 -20.13
N THR A 55 -33.44 -10.79 -21.00
CA THR A 55 -33.66 -12.24 -20.93
C THR A 55 -33.11 -12.81 -19.61
N ALA A 56 -33.60 -13.99 -19.23
CA ALA A 56 -33.14 -14.66 -18.02
C ALA A 56 -31.62 -14.97 -18.06
N GLU A 57 -31.11 -15.36 -19.23
CA GLU A 57 -29.67 -15.62 -19.42
C GLU A 57 -28.84 -14.35 -19.29
N THR A 58 -29.25 -13.24 -19.89
CA THR A 58 -28.54 -11.96 -19.78
C THR A 58 -28.50 -11.49 -18.33
N ARG A 59 -29.61 -11.64 -17.58
CA ARG A 59 -29.64 -11.33 -16.14
C ARG A 59 -28.62 -12.16 -15.35
N LYS A 60 -28.58 -13.48 -15.60
CA LYS A 60 -27.63 -14.39 -14.96
C LYS A 60 -26.18 -14.04 -15.30
N ASN A 61 -25.90 -13.74 -16.56
CA ASN A 61 -24.56 -13.39 -17.03
C ASN A 61 -24.10 -12.03 -16.49
N ALA A 62 -24.98 -11.03 -16.45
CA ALA A 62 -24.69 -9.73 -15.86
C ALA A 62 -24.38 -9.83 -14.35
N ALA A 63 -25.14 -10.62 -13.59
CA ALA A 63 -24.87 -10.86 -12.17
C ALA A 63 -23.51 -11.55 -11.94
N ARG A 64 -23.16 -12.51 -12.81
CA ARG A 64 -21.84 -13.17 -12.79
C ARG A 64 -20.71 -12.19 -13.13
N ALA A 65 -20.89 -11.38 -14.16
CA ALA A 65 -19.91 -10.37 -14.58
C ALA A 65 -19.67 -9.35 -13.46
N ARG A 66 -20.73 -8.83 -12.84
CA ARG A 66 -20.64 -7.95 -11.66
C ARG A 66 -19.74 -8.56 -10.59
N LYS A 67 -20.02 -9.81 -10.18
CA LYS A 67 -19.25 -10.50 -9.14
C LYS A 67 -17.78 -10.68 -9.55
N ALA A 68 -17.52 -11.04 -10.80
CA ALA A 68 -16.17 -11.22 -11.32
C ALA A 68 -15.37 -9.90 -11.32
N PHE A 69 -15.97 -8.80 -11.81
CA PHE A 69 -15.33 -7.49 -11.83
C PHE A 69 -15.08 -6.95 -10.41
N SER A 70 -16.06 -7.09 -9.51
CA SER A 70 -15.92 -6.73 -8.10
C SER A 70 -14.76 -7.49 -7.43
N ALA A 71 -14.70 -8.80 -7.61
CA ALA A 71 -13.63 -9.64 -7.05
C ALA A 71 -12.27 -9.30 -7.65
N PHE A 72 -12.20 -9.08 -8.96
CA PHE A 72 -10.98 -8.69 -9.64
C PHE A 72 -10.46 -7.35 -9.13
N TYR A 73 -11.34 -6.33 -9.02
CA TYR A 73 -10.98 -5.01 -8.51
C TYR A 73 -10.44 -5.09 -7.08
N ALA A 74 -11.16 -5.75 -6.16
CA ALA A 74 -10.71 -5.90 -4.77
C ALA A 74 -9.35 -6.61 -4.69
N LYS A 75 -9.17 -7.69 -5.48
CA LYS A 75 -7.90 -8.40 -5.53
C LYS A 75 -6.76 -7.49 -6.02
N THR A 76 -6.97 -6.72 -7.07
CA THR A 76 -5.94 -5.83 -7.61
C THR A 76 -5.60 -4.70 -6.63
N LEU A 77 -6.59 -4.14 -5.94
CA LEU A 77 -6.40 -3.11 -4.94
C LEU A 77 -5.61 -3.62 -3.73
N ALA A 78 -5.96 -4.80 -3.22
CA ALA A 78 -5.22 -5.44 -2.13
C ALA A 78 -3.77 -5.74 -2.54
N MET A 79 -3.57 -6.29 -3.75
CA MET A 79 -2.24 -6.63 -4.24
C MET A 79 -1.36 -5.39 -4.45
N SER A 80 -1.90 -4.28 -4.96
CA SER A 80 -1.14 -3.05 -5.13
C SER A 80 -0.78 -2.40 -3.78
N ALA A 81 -1.72 -2.35 -2.84
CA ALA A 81 -1.48 -1.82 -1.50
C ALA A 81 -0.41 -2.63 -0.76
N SER A 82 -0.57 -3.96 -0.67
CA SER A 82 0.42 -4.83 -0.02
C SER A 82 1.78 -4.81 -0.74
N GLY A 83 1.80 -4.69 -2.07
CA GLY A 83 3.04 -4.53 -2.81
C GLY A 83 3.77 -3.23 -2.47
N ALA A 84 3.03 -2.14 -2.29
CA ALA A 84 3.58 -0.86 -1.86
C ALA A 84 4.10 -0.93 -0.41
N GLU A 85 3.40 -1.59 0.51
CA GLU A 85 3.85 -1.82 1.89
C GLU A 85 5.21 -2.53 1.90
N VAL A 86 5.34 -3.64 1.16
CA VAL A 86 6.58 -4.40 1.05
C VAL A 86 7.72 -3.54 0.49
N ALA A 87 7.45 -2.70 -0.50
CA ALA A 87 8.45 -1.81 -1.08
C ALA A 87 8.92 -0.75 -0.06
N VAL A 88 8.00 -0.14 0.70
CA VAL A 88 8.31 0.82 1.77
C VAL A 88 9.14 0.16 2.86
N ASP A 89 8.72 -1.01 3.35
CA ASP A 89 9.42 -1.72 4.42
C ASP A 89 10.82 -2.15 3.98
N THR A 90 10.97 -2.61 2.74
CA THR A 90 12.27 -2.95 2.17
C THR A 90 13.17 -1.73 2.09
N PHE A 91 12.65 -0.59 1.61
CA PHE A 91 13.41 0.66 1.52
C PHE A 91 13.85 1.17 2.90
N VAL A 92 12.94 1.20 3.87
CA VAL A 92 13.21 1.60 5.25
C VAL A 92 14.27 0.69 5.88
N GLY A 93 14.09 -0.63 5.79
CA GLY A 93 15.03 -1.61 6.34
C GLY A 93 16.42 -1.52 5.71
N ALA A 94 16.50 -1.37 4.39
CA ALA A 94 17.76 -1.20 3.67
C ALA A 94 18.48 0.10 4.10
N THR A 95 17.74 1.19 4.24
CA THR A 95 18.29 2.50 4.65
C THR A 95 18.79 2.48 6.08
N VAL A 96 18.03 1.90 7.02
CA VAL A 96 18.44 1.72 8.42
C VAL A 96 19.72 0.88 8.50
N THR A 97 19.79 -0.22 7.75
CA THR A 97 20.98 -1.08 7.68
C THR A 97 22.20 -0.31 7.14
N ALA A 98 22.00 0.52 6.12
CA ALA A 98 23.08 1.34 5.56
C ALA A 98 23.60 2.38 6.55
N ILE A 99 22.71 3.06 7.29
CA ILE A 99 23.08 4.03 8.33
C ILE A 99 23.89 3.34 9.45
N ALA A 100 23.45 2.17 9.92
CA ALA A 100 24.16 1.40 10.94
C ALA A 100 25.58 1.05 10.48
N ARG A 101 25.73 0.50 9.27
CA ARG A 101 27.06 0.17 8.70
C ARG A 101 27.96 1.38 8.53
N ALA A 102 27.42 2.52 8.11
CA ALA A 102 28.20 3.75 7.97
C ALA A 102 28.70 4.25 9.34
N THR A 103 27.88 4.11 10.39
CA THR A 103 28.24 4.44 11.77
C THR A 103 29.38 3.55 12.25
N ASP A 104 29.27 2.23 12.06
CA ASP A 104 30.31 1.26 12.43
C ASP A 104 31.65 1.56 11.75
N PHE A 105 31.62 1.90 10.45
CA PHE A 105 32.84 2.26 9.71
C PHE A 105 33.46 3.57 10.21
N ALA A 106 32.64 4.58 10.53
CA ALA A 106 33.12 5.84 11.07
C ALA A 106 33.77 5.63 12.45
N GLU A 107 33.16 4.82 13.33
CA GLU A 107 33.74 4.47 14.63
C GLU A 107 35.05 3.68 14.49
N ALA A 108 35.10 2.70 13.59
CA ALA A 108 36.30 1.92 13.33
C ALA A 108 37.45 2.79 12.79
N ALA A 109 37.15 3.78 11.94
CA ALA A 109 38.13 4.74 11.45
C ALA A 109 38.68 5.61 12.58
N LEU A 110 37.80 6.14 13.45
CA LEU A 110 38.20 6.94 14.61
C LEU A 110 39.10 6.16 15.57
N ARG A 111 38.82 4.87 15.81
CA ARG A 111 39.66 3.99 16.66
C ARG A 111 41.04 3.70 16.06
N LYS A 112 41.20 3.74 14.73
CA LYS A 112 42.51 3.56 14.08
C LYS A 112 43.39 4.81 14.13
N THR A 113 42.78 5.98 14.31
CA THR A 113 43.46 7.28 14.32
C THR A 113 43.71 7.84 15.72
N ALA A 114 43.21 7.18 16.76
CA ALA A 114 43.41 7.50 18.19
C ALA A 114 44.51 6.59 18.78
#